data_AF-A0A432U7J1-F1
#
_entry.id   AF-A0A432U7J1-F1
#
_cell.length_a   1.000
_cell.length_b   1.000
_cell.length_c   1.000
_cell.angle_alpha   90.00
_cell.angle_beta   90.00
_cell.angle_gamma   90.00
#
_symmetry.space_group_name_H-M   'P 1'
#
loop_
_entity.id
_entity.type
_entity.pdbx_description
1 polymer ?
#
loop_
_entity_poly.entity_id
_entity_poly.type
_entity_poly.pdbx_seq_one_letter_code
_entity_poly.pdbx_strand_id
1 'polypeptide(L)'
;MKPNFQPKDIEKTIKNLTKEGLKIANLASQGHDWESVVTPLDQMEFELGQHTSVNSHLNSVMFNEEFNAEYEKTLPLITNFYSEVSTNKTLYEAYKNLRNTSLNEQQRHIIKESIESFELSGVGLEGEQS
;
A
#
# COMPACT_ATOMS: atom_id res chain seq x y z
N MET A 1 -17.82 -7.48 -0.35
CA MET A 1 -18.51 -6.38 -1.06
C MET A 1 -18.77 -6.80 -2.50
N LYS A 2 -19.70 -6.20 -3.25
CA LYS A 2 -19.88 -6.47 -4.70
C LYS A 2 -19.02 -5.49 -5.51
N PRO A 3 -18.25 -5.93 -6.53
CA PRO A 3 -17.48 -5.02 -7.38
C PRO A 3 -18.38 -4.02 -8.12
N ASN A 4 -17.95 -2.76 -8.20
CA ASN A 4 -18.65 -1.71 -8.94
C ASN A 4 -18.10 -1.56 -10.36
N PHE A 5 -18.74 -2.19 -11.35
CA PHE A 5 -18.32 -2.11 -12.76
C PHE A 5 -18.77 -0.84 -13.50
N GLN A 6 -19.30 0.16 -12.79
CA GLN A 6 -19.59 1.49 -13.31
C GLN A 6 -19.01 2.56 -12.37
N PRO A 7 -17.68 2.54 -12.13
CA PRO A 7 -17.07 3.46 -11.20
C PRO A 7 -17.11 4.89 -11.77
N LYS A 8 -17.24 5.86 -10.87
CA LYS A 8 -17.19 7.29 -11.16
C LYS A 8 -16.09 7.92 -10.32
N ASP A 9 -15.55 9.05 -10.79
CA ASP A 9 -14.53 9.81 -10.07
C ASP A 9 -13.32 8.93 -9.64
N ILE A 10 -12.83 8.07 -10.54
CA ILE A 10 -11.79 7.07 -10.21
C ILE A 10 -10.49 7.74 -9.74
N GLU A 11 -10.08 8.86 -10.35
CA GLU A 11 -8.92 9.63 -9.91
C GLU A 11 -9.10 10.13 -8.47
N LYS A 12 -10.24 10.76 -8.19
CA LYS A 12 -10.55 11.29 -6.85
C LYS A 12 -10.61 10.18 -5.80
N THR A 13 -11.19 9.03 -6.16
CA THR A 13 -11.29 7.88 -5.27
C THR A 13 -9.90 7.36 -4.91
N ILE A 14 -9.06 7.08 -5.91
CA ILE A 14 -7.69 6.61 -5.70
C ILE A 14 -6.87 7.64 -4.92
N LYS A 15 -6.98 8.93 -5.27
CA LYS A 15 -6.29 10.03 -4.55
C LYS A 15 -6.65 10.09 -3.07
N ASN A 16 -7.92 9.87 -2.73
CA ASN A 16 -8.35 9.88 -1.33
C ASN A 16 -7.85 8.64 -0.59
N LEU A 17 -7.95 7.46 -1.22
CA LEU A 17 -7.48 6.20 -0.64
C LEU A 17 -5.97 6.22 -0.38
N THR A 18 -5.17 6.68 -1.35
CA THR A 18 -3.71 6.77 -1.16
C THR A 18 -3.35 7.79 -0.08
N LYS A 19 -4.03 8.95 -0.05
CA LYS A 19 -3.83 9.95 1.01
C LYS A 19 -4.17 9.41 2.39
N GLU A 20 -5.28 8.69 2.53
CA GLU A 20 -5.65 8.07 3.80
C GLU A 20 -4.69 6.94 4.16
N GLY A 21 -4.27 6.16 3.18
CA GLY A 21 -3.27 5.12 3.33
C GLY A 21 -1.96 5.68 3.92
N LEU A 22 -1.45 6.80 3.41
CA LEU A 22 -0.24 7.41 3.99
C LEU A 22 -0.42 7.83 5.46
N LYS A 23 -1.61 8.30 5.86
CA LYS A 23 -1.88 8.59 7.27
C LYS A 23 -1.88 7.33 8.12
N ILE A 24 -2.52 6.28 7.64
CA ILE A 24 -2.56 4.98 8.30
C ILE A 24 -1.14 4.42 8.43
N ALA A 25 -0.31 4.49 7.39
CA ALA A 25 1.08 4.06 7.42
C ALA A 25 1.90 4.83 8.47
N ASN A 26 1.66 6.14 8.60
CA ASN A 26 2.29 6.96 9.63
C ASN A 26 1.82 6.63 11.05
N LEU A 27 0.55 6.25 11.24
CA LEU A 27 0.04 5.79 12.53
C LEU A 27 0.61 4.39 12.87
N ALA A 28 0.63 3.49 11.89
CA ALA A 28 1.16 2.14 12.01
C ALA A 28 2.66 2.13 12.34
N SER A 29 3.44 3.12 11.86
CA SER A 29 4.86 3.24 12.22
C SER A 29 5.12 3.55 13.69
N GLN A 30 4.08 3.95 14.44
CA GLN A 30 4.12 4.14 15.90
C GLN A 30 3.50 2.95 16.65
N GLY A 31 3.08 1.89 15.95
CA GLY A 31 2.54 0.67 16.52
C GLY A 31 3.61 -0.22 17.13
N HIS A 32 3.18 -1.13 18.01
CA HIS A 32 4.08 -2.00 18.79
C HIS A 32 3.68 -3.48 18.73
N ASP A 33 2.56 -3.79 18.08
CA ASP A 33 2.03 -5.14 17.94
C ASP A 33 1.41 -5.34 16.55
N TRP A 34 1.02 -6.58 16.26
CA TRP A 34 0.44 -6.94 14.97
C TRP A 34 -0.80 -6.09 14.62
N GLU A 35 -1.67 -5.85 15.61
CA GLU A 35 -2.94 -5.14 15.40
C GLU A 35 -2.77 -3.65 15.13
N SER A 36 -1.74 -3.02 15.71
CA SER A 36 -1.44 -1.61 15.50
C SER A 36 -0.57 -1.33 14.28
N VAL A 37 0.18 -2.32 13.79
CA VAL A 37 1.09 -2.16 12.65
C VAL A 37 0.53 -2.78 11.37
N VAL A 38 0.22 -4.08 11.37
CA VAL A 38 -0.05 -4.85 10.13
C VAL A 38 -1.52 -4.80 9.75
N THR A 39 -2.43 -5.08 10.69
CA THR A 39 -3.89 -5.08 10.44
C THR A 39 -4.39 -3.82 9.72
N PRO A 40 -4.05 -2.57 10.12
CA PRO A 40 -4.54 -1.39 9.43
C PRO A 40 -3.94 -1.22 8.04
N LEU A 41 -2.73 -1.74 7.81
CA LEU A 41 -2.09 -1.72 6.49
C LEU A 41 -2.78 -2.69 5.53
N ASP A 42 -2.97 -3.94 5.97
CA ASP A 42 -3.66 -4.97 5.18
C ASP A 42 -5.08 -4.51 4.80
N GLN A 43 -5.78 -3.85 5.73
CA GLN A 43 -7.13 -3.33 5.46
C GLN A 43 -7.13 -2.24 4.39
N MET A 44 -6.20 -1.28 4.47
CA MET A 44 -6.10 -0.23 3.45
C MET A 44 -5.69 -0.80 2.10
N GLU A 45 -4.75 -1.75 2.08
CA GLU A 45 -4.26 -2.36 0.84
C GLU A 45 -5.37 -3.17 0.18
N PHE A 46 -6.16 -3.90 0.97
CA PHE A 46 -7.33 -4.61 0.47
C PHE A 46 -8.37 -3.67 -0.15
N GLU A 47 -8.62 -2.51 0.47
CA GLU A 47 -9.54 -1.51 -0.08
C GLU A 47 -9.01 -0.92 -1.39
N LEU A 48 -7.75 -0.45 -1.39
CA LEU A 48 -7.11 0.10 -2.59
C LEU A 48 -7.08 -0.93 -3.72
N GLY A 49 -6.71 -2.17 -3.42
CA GLY A 49 -6.63 -3.29 -4.35
C GLY A 49 -7.97 -3.62 -5.03
N GLN A 50 -9.09 -3.53 -4.30
CA GLN A 50 -10.41 -3.71 -4.90
C GLN A 50 -10.70 -2.64 -5.97
N HIS A 51 -10.38 -1.37 -5.70
CA HIS A 51 -10.60 -0.28 -6.63
C HIS A 51 -9.66 -0.36 -7.84
N THR A 52 -8.38 -0.59 -7.63
CA THR A 52 -7.38 -0.67 -8.71
C THR A 52 -7.62 -1.89 -9.60
N SER A 53 -8.03 -3.04 -9.03
CA SER A 53 -8.38 -4.24 -9.79
C SER A 53 -9.56 -4.01 -10.74
N VAL A 54 -10.65 -3.39 -10.24
CA VAL A 54 -11.82 -3.07 -11.08
C VAL A 54 -11.45 -2.08 -12.18
N ASN A 55 -10.72 -1.02 -11.85
CA ASN A 55 -10.32 -0.01 -12.83
C ASN A 55 -9.43 -0.60 -13.92
N SER A 56 -8.44 -1.41 -13.56
CA SER A 56 -7.55 -2.10 -14.50
C SER A 56 -8.33 -3.08 -15.40
N HIS A 57 -9.25 -3.86 -14.82
CA HIS A 57 -10.11 -4.76 -15.58
C HIS A 57 -10.94 -4.01 -16.62
N LEU A 58 -11.66 -2.95 -16.21
CA LEU A 58 -12.48 -2.14 -17.11
C LEU A 58 -11.64 -1.49 -18.21
N ASN A 59 -10.47 -0.94 -17.89
CA ASN A 59 -9.56 -0.39 -18.88
C ASN A 59 -9.09 -1.45 -19.89
N SER A 60 -8.92 -2.71 -19.46
CA SER A 60 -8.48 -3.81 -20.32
C SER A 60 -9.60 -4.42 -21.18
N VAL A 61 -10.83 -4.55 -20.68
CA VAL A 61 -11.90 -5.30 -21.38
C VAL A 61 -12.99 -4.42 -21.98
N MET A 62 -13.15 -3.20 -21.46
CA MET A 62 -14.18 -2.23 -21.86
C MET A 62 -13.53 -0.89 -22.22
N PHE A 63 -12.38 -0.96 -22.90
CA PHE A 63 -11.55 0.20 -23.24
C PHE A 63 -12.37 1.30 -23.93
N ASN A 64 -12.18 2.52 -23.46
CA ASN A 64 -12.61 3.75 -24.12
C ASN A 64 -11.67 4.89 -23.71
N GLU A 65 -11.47 5.87 -24.59
CA GLU A 65 -10.47 6.94 -24.39
C GLU A 65 -10.77 7.80 -23.16
N GLU A 66 -12.05 8.09 -22.89
CA GLU A 66 -12.46 8.91 -21.74
C GLU A 66 -12.10 8.24 -20.41
N PHE A 67 -12.45 6.96 -20.25
CA PHE A 67 -12.11 6.18 -19.07
C PHE A 67 -10.60 5.96 -18.96
N ASN A 68 -9.92 5.70 -20.08
CA ASN A 68 -8.48 5.52 -20.10
C ASN A 68 -7.75 6.79 -19.61
N ALA A 69 -8.17 7.97 -20.06
CA ALA A 69 -7.60 9.24 -19.61
C ALA A 69 -7.74 9.44 -18.09
N GLU A 70 -8.85 9.03 -17.49
CA GLU A 70 -9.01 9.04 -16.03
C GLU A 70 -8.17 7.94 -15.34
N TYR A 71 -8.08 6.76 -15.95
CA TYR A 71 -7.28 5.63 -15.44
C TYR A 71 -5.79 5.97 -15.39
N GLU A 72 -5.25 6.59 -16.44
CA GLU A 72 -3.84 6.99 -16.51
C GLU A 72 -3.46 7.98 -15.40
N LYS A 73 -4.38 8.88 -15.01
CA LYS A 73 -4.17 9.79 -13.88
C LYS A 73 -4.05 9.07 -12.54
N THR A 74 -4.60 7.85 -12.42
CA THR A 74 -4.50 7.06 -11.19
C THR A 74 -3.15 6.37 -11.01
N LEU A 75 -2.48 6.02 -12.11
CA LEU A 75 -1.20 5.29 -12.09
C LEU A 75 -0.10 5.99 -11.26
N PRO A 76 0.21 7.28 -11.47
CA PRO A 76 1.23 7.95 -10.65
C PRO A 76 0.83 8.06 -9.18
N LEU A 77 -0.47 8.18 -8.86
CA LEU A 77 -0.93 8.22 -7.47
C LEU A 77 -0.64 6.90 -6.74
N ILE A 78 -0.86 5.77 -7.42
CA ILE A 78 -0.63 4.43 -6.89
C ILE A 78 0.87 4.18 -6.75
N THR A 79 1.66 4.47 -7.79
CA THR A 79 3.12 4.26 -7.77
C THR A 79 3.80 5.11 -6.70
N ASN A 80 3.42 6.38 -6.56
CA ASN A 80 3.96 7.24 -5.51
C ASN A 80 3.58 6.74 -4.12
N PHE A 81 2.33 6.32 -3.91
CA PHE A 81 1.88 5.74 -2.65
C PHE A 81 2.73 4.54 -2.22
N TYR A 82 2.90 3.55 -3.11
CA TYR A 82 3.70 2.37 -2.80
C TYR A 82 5.17 2.71 -2.58
N SER A 83 5.73 3.67 -3.34
CA SER A 83 7.11 4.13 -3.15
C SER A 83 7.32 4.78 -1.78
N GLU A 84 6.39 5.64 -1.35
CA GLU A 84 6.42 6.28 -0.04
C GLU A 84 6.28 5.26 1.10
N VAL A 85 5.35 4.30 0.98
CA VAL A 85 5.18 3.23 1.98
C VAL A 85 6.44 2.36 2.05
N SER A 86 6.94 1.88 0.91
CA SER A 86 8.07 0.94 0.85
C SER A 86 9.38 1.56 1.31
N THR A 87 9.53 2.88 1.23
CA THR A 87 10.74 3.61 1.68
C THR A 87 10.56 4.28 3.04
N ASN A 88 9.44 4.03 3.73
CA ASN A 88 9.19 4.57 5.06
C ASN A 88 10.05 3.86 6.12
N LYS A 89 11.18 4.49 6.49
CA LYS A 89 12.12 3.95 7.49
C LYS A 89 11.50 3.71 8.85
N THR A 90 10.58 4.57 9.31
CA THR A 90 9.93 4.39 10.61
C THR A 90 9.02 3.16 10.60
N LEU A 91 8.32 2.93 9.48
CA LEU A 91 7.48 1.76 9.33
C LEU A 91 8.30 0.47 9.23
N TYR A 92 9.42 0.49 8.50
CA TYR A 92 10.37 -0.62 8.47
C TYR A 92 10.85 -1.02 9.88
N GLU A 93 11.22 -0.04 10.71
CA GLU A 93 11.63 -0.32 12.10
C GLU A 93 10.47 -0.86 12.95
N ALA A 94 9.24 -0.38 12.74
CA ALA A 94 8.05 -0.96 13.40
C ALA A 94 7.89 -2.45 13.04
N TYR A 95 8.01 -2.81 11.76
CA TYR A 95 7.98 -4.22 11.32
C TYR A 95 9.11 -5.05 11.93
N LYS A 96 10.33 -4.52 12.04
CA LYS A 96 11.44 -5.21 12.72
C LYS A 96 11.16 -5.45 14.20
N ASN A 97 10.55 -4.48 14.88
CA ASN A 97 10.21 -4.60 16.30
C ASN A 97 9.17 -5.70 16.55
N LEU A 98 8.28 -5.98 15.59
CA LEU A 98 7.30 -7.08 15.71
C LEU A 98 7.95 -8.45 15.87
N ARG A 99 9.20 -8.66 15.43
CA ARG A 99 9.94 -9.91 15.68
C ARG A 99 10.09 -10.25 17.17
N ASN A 100 9.97 -9.24 18.04
CA ASN A 100 10.04 -9.40 19.50
C ASN A 100 8.67 -9.62 20.16
N THR A 101 7.60 -9.71 19.38
CA THR A 101 6.22 -9.88 19.87
C THR A 101 5.76 -11.34 19.74
N SER A 102 4.62 -11.69 20.34
CA SER A 102 4.03 -13.01 20.20
C SER A 102 3.30 -13.12 18.86
N LEU A 103 3.89 -13.84 17.90
CA LEU A 103 3.34 -14.05 16.57
C LEU A 103 3.10 -15.54 16.31
N ASN A 104 2.04 -15.88 15.59
CA ASN A 104 1.84 -17.23 15.05
C ASN A 104 2.78 -17.51 13.86
N GLU A 105 2.76 -18.73 13.31
CA GLU A 105 3.68 -19.13 12.23
C GLU A 105 3.49 -18.29 10.95
N GLN A 106 2.25 -18.06 10.57
CA GLN A 106 1.88 -17.30 9.37
C GLN A 106 2.30 -15.83 9.52
N GLN A 107 2.04 -15.22 10.68
CA GLN A 107 2.44 -13.87 11.00
C GLN A 107 3.97 -13.70 10.95
N ARG A 108 4.74 -14.65 11.51
CA ARG A 108 6.21 -14.60 11.43
C ARG A 108 6.71 -14.65 9.99
N HIS A 109 6.07 -15.44 9.13
CA HIS A 109 6.42 -15.50 7.72
C HIS A 109 6.13 -14.17 7.01
N ILE A 110 4.94 -13.59 7.23
CA ILE A 110 4.56 -12.28 6.68
C ILE A 110 5.56 -11.20 7.13
N ILE A 111 5.87 -11.11 8.42
CA ILE A 111 6.86 -10.13 8.93
C ILE A 111 8.23 -10.32 8.27
N LYS A 112 8.66 -11.57 8.04
CA LYS A 112 9.93 -11.83 7.34
C LYS A 112 9.89 -11.29 5.90
N GLU A 113 8.86 -11.64 5.13
CA GLU A 113 8.73 -11.21 3.73
C GLU A 113 8.55 -9.70 3.59
N SER A 114 7.80 -9.07 4.51
CA SER A 114 7.64 -7.61 4.52
C SER A 114 8.98 -6.91 4.75
N ILE A 115 9.79 -7.36 5.71
CA ILE A 115 11.12 -6.78 5.97
C ILE A 115 12.04 -6.96 4.76
N GLU A 116 12.05 -8.13 4.13
CA GLU A 116 12.82 -8.36 2.89
C GLU A 116 12.34 -7.42 1.76
N SER A 117 11.03 -7.19 1.64
CA SER A 117 10.47 -6.26 0.65
C SER A 117 10.86 -4.80 0.91
N PHE A 118 10.90 -4.38 2.17
CA PHE A 118 11.45 -3.09 2.58
C PHE A 118 12.93 -2.95 2.21
N GLU A 119 13.74 -3.99 2.42
CA GLU A 119 15.16 -3.97 2.07
C GLU A 119 15.38 -3.89 0.56
N LEU A 120 14.57 -4.62 -0.22
CA LEU A 120 14.60 -4.59 -1.68
C LEU A 120 14.13 -3.24 -2.27
N SER A 121 13.33 -2.46 -1.53
CA SER A 121 12.97 -1.09 -1.92
C SER A 121 14.11 -0.09 -1.72
N GLY A 122 15.17 -0.50 -1.02
CA GLY A 122 16.30 0.34 -0.67
C GLY A 122 16.12 1.16 0.61
N VAL A 123 15.13 0.87 1.47
CA VAL A 123 14.93 1.60 2.74
C VAL A 123 16.15 1.58 3.66
N GLY A 124 16.94 0.50 3.57
CA GLY A 124 18.16 0.28 4.35
C GLY A 124 19.43 0.87 3.72
N LEU A 125 19.34 1.49 2.54
CA LEU A 125 20.50 2.11 1.90
C LEU A 125 20.89 3.38 2.66
N GLU A 126 22.09 3.38 3.23
CA GLU A 126 22.74 4.62 3.66
C GLU A 126 23.26 5.30 2.39
N GLY A 127 22.81 6.52 2.11
CA GLY A 127 23.27 7.25 0.92
C GLY A 127 24.78 7.38 0.91
N GLU A 128 25.41 7.32 -0.27
CA GLU A 128 26.76 7.84 -0.42
C GLU A 128 26.75 9.30 0.06
N GLN A 129 27.57 9.61 1.07
CA GLN A 129 27.81 10.98 1.48
C GLN A 129 28.33 11.75 0.25
N SER A 130 27.46 12.55 -0.36
CA SER A 130 27.85 13.57 -1.35
C SER A 130 28.28 14.85 -0.63
#